data_AF-A0A231NWH0-F1
#
_entry.id   AF-A0A231NWH0-F1
#
_cell.length_a   1.000
_cell.length_b   1.000
_cell.length_c   1.000
_cell.angle_alpha   90.00
_cell.angle_beta   90.00
_cell.angle_gamma   90.00
#
_symmetry.space_group_name_H-M   'P 1'
#
loop_
_entity.id
_entity.type
_entity.pdbx_description
1 polymer ?
#
loop_
_entity_poly.entity_id
_entity_poly.type
_entity_poly.pdbx_seq_one_letter_code
_entity_poly.pdbx_strand_id
1 'polypeptide(L)'
;MVRINKSSQLSKRKSYQIATTLHEGAVAIAGEIRLPEQLFETSCKIIGDEFATMAKWIAAGGGVVGHLKSYLAAAGQGVMISSTGDQVHTQPVAIPKNQAGQVSIAVIVFGISQPELEARLIAVFDQLVQCQKSTREENDER
;
A
#
# COMPACT_ATOMS: atom_id res chain seq x y z
N MET A 1 -2.91 -23.12 -4.01
CA MET A 1 -1.44 -23.21 -3.87
C MET A 1 -0.80 -22.20 -4.81
N VAL A 2 -0.48 -20.99 -4.33
CA VAL A 2 0.18 -19.96 -5.15
C VAL A 2 1.66 -20.34 -5.28
N ARG A 3 2.12 -20.65 -6.50
CA ARG A 3 3.55 -20.84 -6.77
C ARG A 3 4.21 -19.46 -6.76
N ILE A 4 4.81 -19.10 -5.63
CA ILE A 4 5.57 -17.86 -5.49
C ILE A 4 6.88 -18.00 -6.28
N ASN A 5 6.99 -17.32 -7.41
CA ASN A 5 8.24 -17.24 -8.15
C ASN A 5 9.16 -16.23 -7.43
N LYS A 6 10.12 -16.73 -6.64
CA LYS A 6 10.99 -15.91 -5.79
C LYS A 6 11.69 -14.77 -6.54
N SER A 7 12.00 -14.96 -7.83
CA SER A 7 12.65 -13.94 -8.68
C SER A 7 11.76 -12.71 -8.93
N SER A 8 10.47 -12.89 -9.22
CA SER A 8 9.55 -11.77 -9.48
C SER A 8 9.18 -11.03 -8.20
N GLN A 9 9.11 -11.72 -7.06
CA GLN A 9 8.85 -11.08 -5.77
C GLN A 9 10.04 -10.21 -5.34
N LEU A 10 11.27 -10.68 -5.54
CA LEU A 10 12.48 -9.90 -5.24
C LEU A 10 12.58 -8.63 -6.09
N SER A 11 12.25 -8.70 -7.39
CA SER A 11 12.25 -7.50 -8.24
C SER A 11 11.19 -6.49 -7.80
N LYS A 12 9.98 -6.96 -7.45
CA LYS A 12 8.90 -6.10 -6.92
C LYS A 12 9.26 -5.45 -5.59
N ARG A 13 9.87 -6.21 -4.67
CA ARG A 13 10.39 -5.65 -3.41
C ARG A 13 11.36 -4.50 -3.67
N LYS A 14 12.26 -4.66 -4.64
CA LYS A 14 13.20 -3.59 -5.01
C LYS A 14 12.47 -2.39 -5.62
N SER A 15 11.54 -2.62 -6.55
CA SER A 15 10.78 -1.54 -7.21
C SER A 15 9.91 -0.74 -6.24
N TYR A 16 9.36 -1.40 -5.22
CA TYR A 16 8.48 -0.79 -4.22
C TYR A 16 9.19 -0.51 -2.90
N GLN A 17 10.51 -0.56 -2.90
CA GLN A 17 11.36 -0.27 -1.74
C GLN A 17 10.90 -1.00 -0.46
N ILE A 18 10.44 -2.26 -0.59
CA ILE A 18 9.82 -2.99 0.51
C ILE A 18 10.88 -3.45 1.51
N ALA A 19 10.79 -2.90 2.71
CA ALA A 19 11.54 -3.30 3.89
C ALA A 19 10.66 -4.10 4.85
N THR A 20 11.27 -5.05 5.56
CA THR A 20 10.60 -5.91 6.53
C THR A 20 11.38 -5.90 7.83
N THR A 21 10.70 -5.69 8.94
CA THR A 21 11.23 -5.75 10.30
C THR A 21 10.39 -6.74 11.10
N LEU A 22 11.06 -7.60 11.86
CA LEU A 22 10.42 -8.55 12.77
C LEU A 22 10.73 -8.12 14.20
N HIS A 23 9.71 -8.02 15.04
CA HIS A 23 9.88 -7.64 16.46
C HIS A 23 8.84 -8.35 17.31
N GLU A 24 9.27 -9.19 18.26
CA GLU A 24 8.37 -9.81 19.27
C GLU A 24 7.11 -10.47 18.69
N GLY A 25 7.26 -11.22 17.59
CA GLY A 25 6.12 -11.88 16.92
C GLY A 25 5.27 -10.97 16.03
N ALA A 26 5.58 -9.68 15.96
CA ALA A 26 5.07 -8.76 14.97
C ALA A 26 5.86 -8.86 13.66
N VAL A 27 5.13 -8.80 12.54
CA VAL A 27 5.68 -8.54 11.21
C VAL A 27 5.32 -7.11 10.84
N ALA A 28 6.35 -6.28 10.69
CA ALA A 28 6.22 -4.92 10.17
C ALA A 28 6.81 -4.86 8.75
N ILE A 29 5.99 -4.52 7.76
CA ILE A 29 6.46 -4.25 6.40
C ILE A 29 6.12 -2.82 5.99
N ALA A 30 7.02 -2.20 5.26
CA ALA A 30 6.78 -0.90 4.67
C ALA A 30 7.28 -0.89 3.23
N GLY A 31 6.61 -0.12 2.37
CA GLY A 31 7.04 0.10 1.00
C GLY A 31 6.61 1.47 0.51
N GLU A 32 7.19 1.88 -0.61
CA GLU A 32 6.94 3.17 -1.23
C GLU A 32 7.01 3.08 -2.75
N ILE A 33 6.10 3.82 -3.40
CA ILE A 33 6.13 4.05 -4.85
C ILE A 33 5.90 5.53 -5.17
N ARG A 34 6.41 5.95 -6.33
CA ARG A 34 6.02 7.23 -6.94
C ARG A 34 4.75 7.06 -7.75
N LEU A 35 3.86 8.04 -7.65
CA LEU A 35 2.63 8.10 -8.44
C LEU A 35 2.53 9.43 -9.20
N PRO A 36 1.92 9.43 -10.40
CA PRO A 36 1.47 10.66 -11.05
C PRO A 36 0.42 11.39 -10.22
N GLU A 37 0.43 12.72 -10.30
CA GLU A 37 -0.45 13.59 -9.51
C GLU A 37 -1.94 13.35 -9.77
N GLN A 38 -2.30 13.08 -11.03
CA GLN A 38 -3.68 12.82 -11.45
C GLN A 38 -4.32 11.58 -10.82
N LEU A 39 -3.54 10.71 -10.16
CA LEU A 39 -4.05 9.51 -9.51
C LEU A 39 -4.28 9.68 -8.01
N PHE A 40 -4.11 10.89 -7.45
CA PHE A 40 -4.22 11.11 -6.00
C PHE A 40 -5.52 10.55 -5.42
N GLU A 41 -6.67 11.01 -5.91
CA GLU A 41 -7.99 10.59 -5.41
C GLU A 41 -8.25 9.08 -5.61
N THR A 42 -7.91 8.57 -6.80
CA THR A 42 -8.04 7.13 -7.10
C THR A 42 -7.20 6.28 -6.17
N SER A 43 -5.98 6.74 -5.85
CA SER A 43 -5.06 6.03 -4.95
C SER A 43 -5.56 6.07 -3.51
N CYS A 44 -6.12 7.19 -3.07
CA CYS A 44 -6.79 7.30 -1.76
C CYS A 44 -7.90 6.26 -1.61
N LYS A 45 -8.76 6.13 -2.64
CA LYS A 45 -9.84 5.15 -2.65
C LYS A 45 -9.31 3.71 -2.60
N ILE A 46 -8.38 3.36 -3.50
CA ILE A 46 -7.78 2.01 -3.56
C ILE A 46 -7.19 1.62 -2.20
N ILE A 47 -6.44 2.52 -1.58
CA ILE A 47 -5.76 2.24 -0.31
C ILE A 47 -6.77 2.11 0.83
N GLY A 48 -7.81 2.95 0.86
CA GLY A 48 -8.89 2.82 1.83
C GLY A 48 -9.60 1.47 1.73
N ASP A 49 -9.96 1.06 0.50
CA ASP A 49 -10.62 -0.22 0.24
C ASP A 49 -9.71 -1.42 0.57
N GLU A 50 -8.43 -1.33 0.23
CA GLU A 50 -7.44 -2.38 0.54
C GLU A 50 -7.12 -2.45 2.03
N PHE A 51 -7.14 -1.35 2.78
CA PHE A 51 -6.98 -1.40 4.25
C PHE A 51 -8.14 -2.13 4.90
N ALA A 52 -9.38 -1.85 4.49
CA ALA A 52 -10.55 -2.59 4.98
C ALA A 52 -10.49 -4.07 4.59
N THR A 53 -10.04 -4.38 3.38
CA THR A 53 -9.92 -5.76 2.88
C THR A 53 -8.80 -6.52 3.59
N MET A 54 -7.65 -5.88 3.79
CA MET A 54 -6.49 -6.45 4.48
C MET A 54 -6.82 -6.72 5.95
N ALA A 55 -7.50 -5.79 6.64
CA ALA A 55 -7.94 -5.99 8.02
C ALA A 55 -8.83 -7.24 8.16
N LYS A 56 -9.82 -7.41 7.27
CA LYS A 56 -10.69 -8.60 7.25
C LYS A 56 -9.91 -9.88 6.96
N TRP A 57 -8.97 -9.83 6.02
CA TRP A 57 -8.13 -10.99 5.68
C TRP A 57 -7.23 -11.40 6.86
N ILE A 58 -6.63 -10.44 7.56
CA ILE A 58 -5.81 -10.70 8.76
C ILE A 58 -6.65 -11.37 9.83
N ALA A 59 -7.83 -10.82 10.14
CA ALA A 59 -8.73 -11.38 11.14
C ALA A 59 -9.20 -12.80 10.77
N ALA A 60 -9.53 -13.04 9.50
CA ALA A 60 -9.93 -14.37 9.02
C ALA A 60 -8.80 -15.41 9.12
N GLY A 61 -7.54 -14.98 9.05
CA GLY A 61 -6.36 -15.82 9.27
C GLY A 61 -6.02 -16.06 10.75
N GLY A 62 -6.80 -15.52 11.69
CA GLY A 62 -6.50 -15.55 13.13
C GLY A 62 -5.40 -14.58 13.55
N GLY A 63 -5.00 -13.65 12.68
CA GLY A 63 -4.03 -12.62 12.97
C GLY A 63 -4.65 -11.39 13.65
N VAL A 64 -3.78 -10.47 14.08
CA VAL A 64 -4.17 -9.21 14.71
C VAL A 64 -3.55 -8.04 13.96
N VAL A 65 -4.38 -7.05 13.63
CA VAL A 65 -3.90 -5.79 13.07
C VAL A 65 -3.27 -4.96 14.18
N GLY A 66 -1.99 -4.63 14.06
CA GLY A 66 -1.36 -3.61 14.88
C GLY A 66 -1.67 -2.23 14.32
N HIS A 67 -1.15 -1.95 13.12
CA HIS A 67 -1.42 -0.71 12.39
C HIS A 67 -1.32 -0.92 10.87
N LEU A 68 -2.30 -0.41 10.13
CA LEU A 68 -2.19 -0.13 8.71
C LEU A 68 -2.09 1.39 8.55
N LYS A 69 -1.04 1.90 7.92
CA LYS A 69 -0.85 3.33 7.70
C LYS A 69 -0.37 3.58 6.28
N SER A 70 -0.94 4.59 5.65
CA SER A 70 -0.51 5.10 4.36
C SER A 70 -0.36 6.60 4.43
N TYR A 71 0.70 7.10 3.81
CA TYR A 71 0.90 8.50 3.51
C TYR A 71 0.87 8.67 2.00
N LEU A 72 0.00 9.56 1.52
CA LEU A 72 -0.03 9.99 0.13
C LEU A 72 0.24 11.48 0.06
N ALA A 73 1.06 11.87 -0.89
CA ALA A 73 1.34 13.26 -1.20
C ALA A 73 1.44 13.44 -2.71
N ALA A 74 0.68 14.38 -3.28
CA ALA A 74 0.79 14.78 -4.69
C ALA A 74 0.16 16.15 -4.92
N ALA A 75 0.67 16.94 -5.87
CA ALA A 75 0.07 18.23 -6.28
C ALA A 75 -0.24 19.21 -5.13
N GLY A 76 0.57 19.21 -4.06
CA GLY A 76 0.33 20.03 -2.87
C GLY A 76 -0.82 19.54 -1.97
N GLN A 77 -1.37 18.36 -2.22
CA GLN A 77 -2.33 17.66 -1.36
C GLN A 77 -1.67 16.48 -0.65
N GLY A 78 -1.87 16.37 0.66
CA GLY A 78 -1.41 15.24 1.45
C GLY A 78 -2.54 14.60 2.23
N VAL A 79 -2.49 13.28 2.38
CA VAL A 79 -3.44 12.55 3.22
C VAL A 79 -2.75 11.39 3.95
N MET A 80 -3.15 11.19 5.20
CA MET A 80 -2.87 10.00 5.99
C MET A 80 -4.11 9.12 6.01
N ILE A 81 -3.97 7.88 5.54
CA ILE A 81 -5.00 6.85 5.64
C ILE A 81 -4.52 5.84 6.69
N SER A 82 -5.36 5.46 7.64
CA SER A 82 -4.97 4.52 8.68
C SER A 82 -6.10 3.61 9.13
N SER A 83 -5.75 2.44 9.63
CA SER A 83 -6.69 1.51 10.26
C SER A 83 -6.01 0.69 11.35
N THR A 84 -6.76 0.37 12.39
CA THR A 84 -6.38 -0.58 13.46
C THR A 84 -7.19 -1.88 13.39
N GLY A 85 -7.95 -2.11 12.31
CA GLY A 85 -8.73 -3.33 12.11
C GLY A 85 -10.24 -3.11 12.01
N ASP A 86 -10.78 -2.08 12.66
CA ASP A 86 -12.23 -1.86 12.72
C ASP A 86 -12.73 -0.88 11.64
N GLN A 87 -12.09 0.27 11.56
CA GLN A 87 -12.45 1.36 10.66
C GLN A 87 -11.24 1.90 9.93
N VAL A 88 -11.47 2.47 8.75
CA VAL A 88 -10.47 3.20 7.97
C VAL A 88 -10.70 4.68 8.22
N HIS A 89 -9.67 5.37 8.66
CA HIS A 89 -9.67 6.80 8.92
C HIS A 89 -8.79 7.52 7.89
N THR A 90 -9.28 8.65 7.41
CA THR A 90 -8.60 9.49 6.42
C THR A 90 -8.45 10.89 6.99
N GLN A 91 -7.22 11.39 7.07
CA GLN A 91 -6.91 12.70 7.62
C GLN A 91 -6.03 13.50 6.65
N PRO A 92 -6.46 14.68 6.20
CA PRO A 92 -5.62 15.57 5.40
C PRO A 92 -4.36 15.98 6.18
N VAL A 93 -3.24 16.09 5.47
CA VAL A 93 -1.96 16.56 6.02
C VAL A 93 -1.37 17.63 5.11
N ALA A 94 -0.81 18.66 5.74
CA ALA A 94 -0.17 19.74 5.02
C ALA A 94 1.14 19.25 4.39
N ILE A 95 1.32 19.53 3.09
CA ILE A 95 2.53 19.16 2.36
C ILE A 95 3.10 20.35 1.58
N PRO A 96 4.42 20.37 1.31
CA PRO A 96 4.99 21.35 0.40
C PRO A 96 4.38 21.23 -1.00
N LYS A 97 4.07 22.37 -1.64
CA LYS A 97 3.53 22.40 -3.02
C LYS A 97 4.43 21.69 -4.05
N ASN A 98 5.74 21.61 -3.78
CA ASN A 98 6.73 21.02 -4.67
C ASN A 98 7.03 19.54 -4.34
N GLN A 99 6.25 18.90 -3.46
CA GLN A 99 6.44 17.50 -3.16
C GLN A 99 5.97 16.63 -4.33
N ALA A 100 6.87 15.79 -4.82
CA ALA A 100 6.55 14.83 -5.87
C ALA A 100 5.51 13.81 -5.40
N GLY A 101 4.70 13.33 -6.33
CA GLY A 101 3.71 12.30 -6.10
C GLY A 101 4.30 11.02 -5.50
N GLN A 102 3.92 10.68 -4.28
CA GLN A 102 4.38 9.50 -3.56
C GLN A 102 3.28 8.84 -2.75
N VAL A 103 3.42 7.53 -2.59
CA VAL A 103 2.62 6.69 -1.69
C VAL A 103 3.55 5.83 -0.89
N SER A 104 3.46 5.95 0.43
CA SER A 104 4.23 5.13 1.38
C SER A 104 3.23 4.39 2.26
N ILE A 105 3.32 3.06 2.32
CA ILE A 105 2.45 2.19 3.11
C ILE A 105 3.28 1.45 4.14
N ALA A 106 2.83 1.43 5.39
CA ALA A 106 3.38 0.65 6.48
C ALA A 106 2.28 -0.22 7.12
N VAL A 107 2.59 -1.49 7.33
CA VAL A 107 1.68 -2.51 7.84
C VAL A 107 2.37 -3.26 8.96
N ILE A 108 1.78 -3.27 10.15
CA ILE A 108 2.24 -3.98 11.34
C ILE A 108 1.14 -4.93 11.77
N VAL A 109 1.45 -6.23 11.83
CA VAL A 109 0.50 -7.29 12.15
C VAL A 109 1.13 -8.38 13.01
N PHE A 110 0.30 -9.16 13.68
CA PHE A 110 0.70 -10.34 14.45
C PHE A 110 -0.01 -11.58 13.91
N GLY A 111 0.62 -12.75 14.04
CA GLY A 111 -0.01 -14.03 13.67
C GLY A 111 -0.17 -14.27 12.16
N ILE A 112 0.43 -13.42 11.32
CA ILE A 112 0.42 -13.54 9.86
C ILE A 112 1.85 -13.78 9.38
N SER A 113 2.03 -14.66 8.39
CA SER A 113 3.37 -14.94 7.88
C SER A 113 3.91 -13.78 7.04
N GLN A 114 5.21 -13.51 7.18
CA GLN A 114 5.90 -12.48 6.41
C GLN A 114 5.69 -12.62 4.88
N PRO A 115 5.87 -13.81 4.26
CA PRO A 115 5.72 -13.93 2.81
C PRO A 115 4.32 -13.58 2.30
N GLU A 116 3.27 -13.93 3.06
CA GLU A 116 1.89 -13.62 2.71
C GLU A 116 1.60 -12.13 2.82
N LEU A 117 2.05 -11.51 3.91
CA LEU A 117 1.90 -10.07 4.12
C LEU A 117 2.60 -9.26 3.04
N GLU A 118 3.83 -9.65 2.68
CA GLU A 118 4.58 -9.02 1.60
C GLU A 118 3.89 -9.20 0.24
N ALA A 119 3.39 -10.40 -0.07
CA ALA A 119 2.64 -10.63 -1.29
C ALA A 119 1.39 -9.75 -1.36
N ARG A 120 0.71 -9.54 -0.23
CA ARG A 120 -0.45 -8.66 -0.14
C ARG A 120 -0.07 -7.20 -0.38
N LEU A 121 0.99 -6.70 0.26
CA LEU A 121 1.46 -5.32 0.03
C LEU A 121 1.90 -5.10 -1.42
N ILE A 122 2.59 -6.08 -2.03
CA ILE A 122 2.94 -6.04 -3.45
C ILE A 122 1.70 -5.95 -4.33
N ALA A 123 0.63 -6.70 -4.02
CA ALA A 123 -0.61 -6.65 -4.78
C ALA A 123 -1.27 -5.26 -4.72
N VAL A 124 -1.24 -4.58 -3.57
CA VAL A 124 -1.74 -3.20 -3.44
C VAL A 124 -0.95 -2.25 -4.35
N PHE A 125 0.39 -2.33 -4.33
CA PHE A 125 1.21 -1.51 -5.22
C PHE A 125 1.03 -1.86 -6.70
N ASP A 126 0.83 -3.13 -7.03
CA ASP A 126 0.52 -3.57 -8.40
C ASP A 126 -0.79 -2.97 -8.89
N GLN A 127 -1.83 -2.91 -8.06
CA GLN A 127 -3.09 -2.27 -8.39
C GLN A 127 -2.92 -0.77 -8.65
N LEU A 128 -2.17 -0.08 -7.78
CA LEU A 128 -1.85 1.35 -7.97
C LEU A 128 -1.09 1.59 -9.29
N VAL A 129 -0.15 0.73 -9.65
CA VAL A 129 0.60 0.82 -10.91
C VAL A 129 -0.26 0.46 -12.13
N GLN A 130 -1.19 -0.49 -12.01
CA GLN A 130 -2.10 -0.83 -13.10
C GLN A 130 -3.00 0.36 -13.45
N CYS A 131 -3.53 1.06 -12.45
CA CYS A 131 -4.28 2.29 -12.67
C CYS A 131 -3.48 3.36 -13.45
N GLN A 132 -2.17 3.45 -13.24
CA GLN A 132 -1.32 4.35 -14.04
C GLN A 132 -1.29 4.00 -15.53
N LYS A 133 -1.29 2.71 -15.87
CA LYS A 133 -1.18 2.26 -17.26
C LYS A 133 -2.48 2.49 -18.01
N SER A 134 -3.62 2.14 -17.41
CA SER A 134 -4.93 2.36 -18.04
C SER A 134 -5.19 3.85 -18.34
N THR A 135 -4.80 4.75 -17.45
CA THR A 135 -4.93 6.20 -17.70
C THR A 135 -3.97 6.73 -18.78
N ARG A 136 -2.87 6.04 -19.09
CA ARG A 136 -1.99 6.42 -20.21
C ARG A 136 -2.54 5.95 -21.55
N GLU A 137 -3.01 4.71 -21.62
CA GLU A 137 -3.57 4.12 -22.84
C GLU A 137 -4.83 4.88 -23.31
N GLU A 138 -5.71 5.31 -22.40
CA GLU A 138 -6.89 6.12 -22.74
C GLU A 138 -6.57 7.54 -23.27
N ASN A 139 -5.38 8.08 -22.95
CA ASN A 139 -4.97 9.41 -23.41
C ASN A 139 -4.20 9.38 -24.73
N ASP A 140 -3.60 8.24 -25.11
CA ASP A 140 -2.92 8.05 -26.39
C ASP A 140 -3.90 7.72 -27.54
N GLU A 141 -5.16 7.35 -27.23
CA GLU A 141 -6.23 7.07 -28.20
C GLU A 141 -7.16 8.27 -28.51
N ARG A 142 -6.87 9.47 -27.96
CA ARG A 142 -7.62 10.72 -28.21
C ARG A 142 -6.78 11.77 -28.90
#